data_AF-A0A661K038-F1
#
_entry.id   AF-A0A661K038-F1
#
_cell.length_a   1.000
_cell.length_b   1.000
_cell.length_c   1.000
_cell.angle_alpha   90.00
_cell.angle_beta   90.00
_cell.angle_gamma   90.00
#
_symmetry.space_group_name_H-M   'P 1'
#
loop_
_entity.id
_entity.type
_entity.pdbx_description
1 polymer ?
#
loop_
_entity_poly.entity_id
_entity_poly.type
_entity_poly.pdbx_seq_one_letter_code
_entity_poly.pdbx_strand_id
1 'polypeptide(L)'
;MKPYEEGLDNIKKGGHPMKTKRAYNVLTSVLLRLFALEFNLRPALKKYMKSSEGWINFSIGFKTETGSVNQSIVFRNGHVKVLGYIPENTDVVLNFVDEDTLKEMLNITPNEVLNLILKNRLILEGNLSYLQLFNFYVALLMGKKHQKMLDKIHTNDVQSRKREYSMNNPELAKELQTRKNYRMKADSRDKGVKYLDEPYLSQYSIEDFPRLKEFLDIHFNTMPEVCSERPRLLTEWYRENGFDKDKSGRPWVPEMRQALAFKYLMENRKPIIRKNDLIAGTTTAKEIGVVIYPDAQGSMIWGELETMNKRILNPYMISDKDRDVLHYEVFPFWAKRNFREIVREKYNYPLGEQIDERFVAYFVWKSVAISHTIPNFPLVLEKGTNGIIEDIKRQLDKTDDTGKKAILQSMIITLEGVNAYARNLSSEASRLAREEKDSLRKQELLRLAEVCSKIPGNPATTLDEAINSIWIMWVALHMENTNTGLSLGRLDQWLQPYFEMDM
;
A
#
# COMPACT_ATOMS: atom_id res chain seq x y z
N MET A 1 -16.29 6.22 -39.23
CA MET A 1 -14.81 6.22 -39.36
C MET A 1 -14.46 6.98 -40.62
N LYS A 2 -13.97 8.21 -40.48
CA LYS A 2 -13.27 8.97 -41.54
C LYS A 2 -11.81 9.07 -41.10
N PRO A 3 -10.81 8.87 -41.98
CA PRO A 3 -9.42 8.96 -41.58
C PRO A 3 -9.03 10.43 -41.37
N TYR A 4 -8.41 10.71 -40.22
CA TYR A 4 -7.65 11.93 -39.96
C TYR A 4 -6.31 11.82 -40.70
N GLU A 5 -6.25 12.31 -41.93
CA GLU A 5 -5.02 12.65 -42.64
C GLU A 5 -5.15 14.10 -43.08
N GLU A 6 -4.74 15.04 -42.22
CA GLU A 6 -4.39 16.41 -42.60
C GLU A 6 -3.78 17.09 -41.38
N GLY A 7 -2.45 17.26 -41.40
CA GLY A 7 -1.73 17.90 -40.30
C GLY A 7 -0.23 17.61 -40.21
N LEU A 8 0.44 17.23 -41.30
CA LEU A 8 1.91 17.13 -41.36
C LEU A 8 2.41 17.82 -42.62
N ASP A 9 2.21 19.13 -42.71
CA ASP A 9 3.01 19.99 -43.61
C ASP A 9 2.84 21.45 -43.20
N ASN A 10 3.66 21.90 -42.25
CA ASN A 10 4.11 23.30 -42.15
C ASN A 10 5.13 23.49 -41.01
N ILE A 11 6.31 22.86 -41.11
CA ILE A 11 7.51 23.34 -40.41
C ILE A 11 8.70 23.32 -41.38
N LYS A 12 8.69 24.25 -42.34
CA LYS A 12 9.91 24.68 -43.06
C LYS A 12 9.86 26.18 -43.32
N LYS A 13 10.17 26.98 -42.30
CA LYS A 13 10.83 28.29 -42.47
C LYS A 13 11.94 28.43 -41.44
N GLY A 14 13.15 28.67 -41.96
CA GLY A 14 14.41 28.51 -41.26
C GLY A 14 14.77 29.62 -40.27
N GLY A 15 15.59 29.24 -39.29
CA GLY A 15 16.26 30.14 -38.36
C GLY A 15 16.65 29.46 -37.04
N HIS A 16 17.91 29.02 -36.93
CA HIS A 16 18.63 28.66 -35.68
C HIS A 16 18.24 27.38 -34.88
N PRO A 17 18.28 26.15 -35.43
CA PRO A 17 18.10 24.93 -34.63
C PRO A 17 19.21 24.71 -33.58
N MET A 18 20.48 24.97 -33.92
CA MET A 18 21.62 24.67 -33.02
C MET A 18 21.71 25.59 -31.79
N LYS A 19 21.46 26.90 -31.95
CA LYS A 19 21.59 27.85 -30.83
C LYS A 19 20.51 27.62 -29.77
N THR A 20 19.29 27.32 -30.21
CA THR A 20 18.15 27.05 -29.33
C THR A 20 18.33 25.72 -28.59
N LYS A 21 18.81 24.66 -29.27
CA LYS A 21 19.18 23.39 -28.63
C LYS A 21 20.24 23.59 -27.53
N ARG A 22 21.28 24.38 -27.82
CA ARG A 22 22.34 24.69 -26.85
C ARG A 22 21.83 25.48 -25.65
N ALA A 23 20.85 26.38 -25.84
CA ALA A 23 20.26 27.17 -24.76
C ALA A 23 19.48 26.30 -23.76
N TYR A 24 18.66 25.36 -24.24
CA TYR A 24 17.90 24.47 -23.36
C TYR A 24 18.79 23.53 -22.56
N ASN A 25 19.82 22.93 -23.17
CA ASN A 25 20.78 22.10 -22.46
C ASN A 25 21.47 22.87 -21.32
N VAL A 26 21.87 24.12 -21.61
CA VAL A 26 22.51 25.00 -20.62
C VAL A 26 21.55 25.33 -19.48
N LEU A 27 20.30 25.70 -19.79
CA LEU A 27 19.30 26.02 -18.78
C LEU A 27 19.04 24.82 -17.84
N THR A 28 18.84 23.63 -18.40
CA THR A 28 18.68 22.39 -17.63
C THR A 28 19.92 22.12 -16.77
N SER A 29 21.12 22.25 -17.34
CA SER A 29 22.37 22.08 -16.58
C SER A 29 22.49 23.06 -15.42
N VAL A 30 22.11 24.34 -15.61
CA VAL A 30 22.11 25.35 -14.55
C VAL A 30 21.13 24.99 -13.43
N LEU A 31 19.90 24.61 -13.78
CA LEU A 31 18.89 24.21 -12.79
C LEU A 31 19.33 22.99 -11.97
N LEU A 32 19.85 21.95 -12.62
CA LEU A 32 20.38 20.77 -11.94
C LEU A 32 21.59 21.11 -11.07
N ARG A 33 22.45 22.05 -11.50
CA ARG A 33 23.62 22.50 -10.71
C ARG A 33 23.19 23.29 -9.47
N LEU A 34 22.16 24.12 -9.58
CA LEU A 34 21.57 24.81 -8.42
C LEU A 34 20.96 23.80 -7.45
N PHE A 35 20.22 22.81 -7.94
CA PHE A 35 19.73 21.70 -7.13
C PHE A 35 20.88 20.98 -6.42
N ALA A 36 21.94 20.62 -7.14
CA ALA A 36 23.09 19.92 -6.58
C ALA A 36 23.80 20.77 -5.51
N LEU A 37 23.94 22.08 -5.74
CA LEU A 37 24.52 23.03 -4.79
C LEU A 37 23.74 23.05 -3.47
N GLU A 38 22.41 23.10 -3.55
CA GLU A 38 21.51 23.10 -2.40
C GLU A 38 21.69 21.86 -1.52
N PHE A 39 21.74 20.67 -2.11
CA PHE A 39 21.96 19.41 -1.38
C PHE A 39 23.40 19.23 -0.87
N ASN A 40 24.39 19.80 -1.57
CA ASN A 40 25.78 19.76 -1.13
C ASN A 40 26.05 20.70 0.05
N LEU A 41 25.43 21.89 0.07
CA LEU A 41 25.71 22.95 1.03
C LEU A 41 24.78 22.96 2.24
N ARG A 42 23.52 22.53 2.12
CA ARG A 42 22.54 22.62 3.22
C ARG A 42 22.49 21.32 4.03
N PRO A 43 22.95 21.30 5.29
CA PRO A 43 22.91 20.10 6.13
C PRO A 43 21.49 19.53 6.31
N ALA A 44 20.50 20.42 6.37
CA ALA A 44 19.09 20.07 6.51
C ALA A 44 18.53 19.25 5.33
N LEU A 45 19.09 19.41 4.12
CA LEU A 45 18.75 18.60 2.95
C LEU A 45 19.65 17.37 2.85
N LYS A 46 20.95 17.55 3.14
CA LYS A 46 21.96 16.50 3.08
C LYS A 46 21.63 15.30 3.98
N LYS A 47 20.96 15.51 5.12
CA LYS A 47 20.53 14.40 6.01
C LYS A 47 19.63 13.38 5.30
N TYR A 48 18.77 13.83 4.37
CA TYR A 48 17.86 12.97 3.59
C TYR A 48 18.57 12.17 2.49
N MET A 49 19.85 12.44 2.24
CA MET A 49 20.68 11.64 1.33
C MET A 49 21.27 10.39 1.99
N LYS A 50 21.06 10.21 3.30
CA LYS A 50 21.64 9.12 4.08
C LYS A 50 20.52 8.23 4.62
N SER A 51 20.55 6.94 4.33
CA SER A 51 19.72 5.90 4.96
C SER A 51 20.39 5.36 6.23
N SER A 52 19.71 4.43 6.91
CA SER A 52 20.31 3.65 8.00
C SER A 52 21.53 2.82 7.58
N GLU A 53 21.69 2.56 6.28
CA GLU A 53 22.77 1.74 5.70
C GLU A 53 23.90 2.56 5.04
N GLY A 54 23.81 3.88 5.09
CA GLY A 54 24.81 4.78 4.51
C GLY A 54 24.23 5.73 3.47
N TRP A 55 25.06 6.18 2.52
CA TRP A 55 24.61 7.11 1.50
C TRP A 55 23.72 6.42 0.47
N ILE A 56 22.58 7.02 0.15
CA ILE A 56 21.72 6.57 -0.93
C ILE A 56 22.34 7.03 -2.25
N ASN A 57 22.87 6.08 -3.02
CA ASN A 57 23.53 6.36 -4.29
C ASN A 57 22.59 6.00 -5.44
N PHE A 58 22.33 6.96 -6.32
CA PHE A 58 21.53 6.77 -7.52
C PHE A 58 21.78 7.91 -8.53
N SER A 59 21.22 7.77 -9.73
CA SER A 59 21.38 8.74 -10.81
C SER A 59 20.10 8.88 -11.64
N ILE A 60 19.84 10.12 -12.07
CA ILE A 60 18.70 10.46 -12.95
C ILE A 60 19.23 11.14 -14.21
N GLY A 61 18.85 10.63 -15.37
CA GLY A 61 19.09 11.21 -16.69
C GLY A 61 17.88 11.99 -17.19
N PHE A 62 18.13 13.09 -17.88
CA PHE A 62 17.13 13.93 -18.53
C PHE A 62 17.50 14.05 -20.01
N LYS A 63 16.66 13.49 -20.90
CA LYS A 63 16.84 13.56 -22.35
C LYS A 63 15.56 14.03 -23.04
N THR A 64 15.70 14.79 -24.12
CA THR A 64 14.58 15.16 -25.00
C THR A 64 14.71 14.44 -26.34
N GLU A 65 13.62 14.00 -26.96
CA GLU A 65 13.65 13.34 -28.29
C GLU A 65 14.25 14.24 -29.38
N THR A 66 14.11 15.56 -29.25
CA THR A 66 14.74 16.55 -30.13
C THR A 66 16.28 16.56 -30.05
N GLY A 67 16.86 15.89 -29.05
CA GLY A 67 18.29 15.87 -28.73
C GLY A 67 18.83 17.18 -28.17
N SER A 68 17.99 18.12 -27.75
CA SER A 68 18.43 19.40 -27.19
C SER A 68 18.95 19.29 -25.76
N VAL A 69 18.40 18.38 -24.97
CA VAL A 69 18.80 18.14 -23.58
C VAL A 69 19.37 16.73 -23.46
N ASN A 70 20.54 16.64 -22.83
CA ASN A 70 21.18 15.39 -22.43
C ASN A 70 22.04 15.68 -21.20
N GLN A 71 21.45 15.53 -20.01
CA GLN A 71 22.11 15.79 -18.73
C GLN A 71 21.80 14.66 -17.76
N SER A 72 22.66 14.46 -16.78
CA SER A 72 22.32 13.63 -15.62
C SER A 72 22.71 14.28 -14.32
N ILE A 73 22.01 13.92 -13.25
CA ILE A 73 22.34 14.25 -11.87
C ILE A 73 22.65 12.97 -11.11
N VAL A 74 23.76 12.96 -10.39
CA VAL A 74 24.33 11.78 -9.72
C VAL A 74 24.49 12.08 -8.24
N PHE A 75 23.87 11.26 -7.41
CA PHE A 75 23.99 11.26 -5.96
C PHE A 75 24.97 10.15 -5.59
N ARG A 76 26.13 10.52 -5.03
CA ARG A 76 27.16 9.55 -4.64
C ARG A 76 27.90 9.99 -3.40
N ASN A 77 27.96 9.11 -2.40
CA ASN A 77 28.71 9.31 -1.14
C ASN A 77 28.42 10.67 -0.48
N GLY A 78 27.15 11.05 -0.41
CA GLY A 78 26.74 12.32 0.20
C GLY A 78 27.02 13.57 -0.65
N HIS A 79 27.34 13.41 -1.93
CA HIS A 79 27.61 14.50 -2.86
C HIS A 79 26.72 14.38 -4.09
N VAL A 80 26.27 15.52 -4.59
CA VAL A 80 25.46 15.62 -5.82
C VAL A 80 26.28 16.28 -6.91
N LYS A 81 26.34 15.66 -8.09
CA LYS A 81 27.05 16.17 -9.27
C LYS A 81 26.16 16.15 -10.50
N VAL A 82 26.38 17.09 -11.41
CA VAL A 82 25.69 17.15 -12.69
C VAL A 82 26.68 16.83 -13.80
N LEU A 83 26.31 15.92 -14.69
CA LEU A 83 27.08 15.54 -15.87
C LEU A 83 26.39 16.04 -17.13
N GLY A 84 27.18 16.47 -18.11
CA GLY A 84 26.69 16.92 -19.42
C GLY A 84 26.33 15.78 -20.38
N TYR A 85 26.14 14.58 -19.85
CA TYR A 85 25.78 13.36 -20.57
C TYR A 85 25.06 12.40 -19.61
N ILE A 86 24.44 11.35 -20.15
CA ILE A 86 23.78 10.28 -19.38
C ILE A 86 24.68 9.03 -19.43
N PRO A 87 25.25 8.59 -18.31
CA PRO A 87 25.99 7.31 -18.24
C PRO A 87 25.12 6.10 -18.59
N GLU A 88 25.72 5.04 -19.13
CA GLU A 88 24.99 3.79 -19.49
C GLU A 88 24.31 3.15 -18.28
N ASN A 89 24.91 3.24 -17.10
CA ASN A 89 24.41 2.66 -15.86
C ASN A 89 23.54 3.63 -15.03
N THR A 90 22.89 4.59 -15.69
CA THR A 90 21.98 5.52 -15.01
C THR A 90 20.77 4.77 -14.49
N ASP A 91 20.41 4.96 -13.21
CA ASP A 91 19.33 4.17 -12.59
C ASP A 91 17.94 4.53 -13.15
N VAL A 92 17.75 5.78 -13.60
CA VAL A 92 16.51 6.27 -14.19
C VAL A 92 16.80 7.26 -15.32
N VAL A 93 16.11 7.14 -16.44
CA VAL A 93 16.15 8.12 -17.54
C VAL A 93 14.75 8.63 -17.83
N LEU A 94 14.59 9.95 -17.79
CA LEU A 94 13.38 10.68 -18.16
C LEU A 94 13.52 11.16 -19.60
N ASN A 95 12.70 10.60 -20.50
CA ASN A 95 12.65 10.95 -21.91
C ASN A 95 11.45 11.85 -22.21
N PHE A 96 11.70 13.12 -22.50
CA PHE A 96 10.68 14.11 -22.81
C PHE A 96 10.48 14.22 -24.32
N VAL A 97 9.23 14.29 -24.77
CA VAL A 97 8.92 14.48 -26.20
C VAL A 97 9.50 15.79 -26.75
N ASP A 98 9.52 16.85 -25.93
CA ASP A 98 10.04 18.17 -26.28
C ASP A 98 10.51 18.97 -25.04
N GLU A 99 11.09 20.14 -25.29
CA GLU A 99 11.60 21.04 -24.26
C GLU A 99 10.50 21.70 -23.42
N ASP A 100 9.31 21.87 -24.00
CA ASP A 100 8.18 22.48 -23.29
C ASP A 100 7.62 21.53 -22.23
N THR A 101 7.61 20.22 -22.50
CA THR A 101 7.27 19.19 -21.53
C THR A 101 8.28 19.16 -20.37
N LEU A 102 9.57 19.31 -20.65
CA LEU A 102 10.60 19.42 -19.61
C LEU A 102 10.36 20.66 -18.72
N LYS A 103 10.05 21.81 -19.31
CA LYS A 103 9.71 23.03 -18.54
C LYS A 103 8.46 22.86 -17.70
N GLU A 104 7.45 22.16 -18.24
CA GLU A 104 6.21 21.89 -17.52
C GLU A 104 6.48 21.05 -16.28
N MET A 105 7.30 20.00 -16.38
CA MET A 105 7.69 19.16 -15.23
C MET A 105 8.26 19.98 -14.06
N LEU A 106 9.05 21.01 -14.34
CA LEU A 106 9.67 21.87 -13.33
C LEU A 106 8.65 22.76 -12.58
N ASN A 107 7.42 22.87 -13.09
CA ASN A 107 6.38 23.76 -12.57
C ASN A 107 5.13 23.03 -12.08
N ILE A 108 5.11 21.69 -12.12
CA ILE A 108 3.98 20.87 -11.67
C ILE A 108 4.37 20.03 -10.44
N THR A 109 3.38 19.48 -9.75
CA THR A 109 3.58 18.60 -8.60
C THR A 109 4.06 17.20 -9.03
N PRO A 110 4.75 16.42 -8.17
CA PRO A 110 5.10 15.03 -8.46
C PRO A 110 3.93 14.17 -8.97
N ASN A 111 2.72 14.38 -8.43
CA ASN A 111 1.52 13.66 -8.88
C ASN A 111 1.07 14.08 -10.28
N GLU A 112 1.26 15.35 -10.64
CA GLU A 112 0.98 15.83 -11.99
C GLU A 112 2.02 15.37 -13.02
N VAL A 113 3.24 15.02 -12.60
CA VAL A 113 4.23 14.39 -13.50
C VAL A 113 3.69 13.09 -14.09
N LEU A 114 2.89 12.33 -13.33
CA LEU A 114 2.21 11.13 -13.85
C LEU A 114 1.28 11.45 -15.03
N ASN A 115 0.67 12.65 -15.06
CA ASN A 115 -0.16 13.06 -16.19
C ASN A 115 0.65 13.26 -17.49
N LEU A 116 1.93 13.63 -17.38
CA LEU A 116 2.81 13.70 -18.56
C LEU A 116 3.09 12.30 -19.12
N ILE A 117 3.22 11.31 -18.24
CA ILE A 117 3.40 9.90 -18.64
C ILE A 117 2.12 9.38 -19.30
N LEU A 118 0.95 9.59 -18.66
CA LEU A 118 -0.36 9.19 -19.20
C LEU A 118 -0.66 9.79 -20.58
N LYS A 119 -0.15 10.99 -20.86
CA LYS A 119 -0.29 11.69 -22.15
C LYS A 119 0.81 11.34 -23.15
N ASN A 120 1.68 10.37 -22.85
CA ASN A 120 2.85 9.99 -23.66
C ASN A 120 3.79 11.17 -23.97
N ARG A 121 3.87 12.16 -23.08
CA ARG A 121 4.79 13.30 -23.22
C ARG A 121 6.11 13.08 -22.47
N LEU A 122 6.10 12.17 -21.50
CA LEU A 122 7.25 11.74 -20.73
C LEU A 122 7.29 10.21 -20.69
N ILE A 123 8.38 9.60 -21.13
CA ILE A 123 8.64 8.17 -20.97
C ILE A 123 9.68 8.00 -19.86
N LEU A 124 9.34 7.15 -18.89
CA LEU A 124 10.25 6.72 -17.84
C LEU A 124 10.94 5.43 -18.26
N GLU A 125 12.26 5.38 -18.14
CA GLU A 125 13.07 4.16 -18.26
C GLU A 125 13.84 3.96 -16.94
N GLY A 126 13.78 2.77 -16.35
CA GLY A 126 14.58 2.42 -15.16
C GLY A 126 13.77 2.29 -13.86
N ASN A 127 14.44 2.48 -12.73
CA ASN A 127 13.91 2.14 -11.41
C ASN A 127 12.94 3.22 -10.88
N LEU A 128 11.65 2.90 -10.81
CA LEU A 128 10.61 3.82 -10.35
C LEU A 128 10.79 4.30 -8.90
N SER A 129 11.39 3.50 -8.01
CA SER A 129 11.64 3.90 -6.62
C SER A 129 12.61 5.08 -6.54
N TYR A 130 13.65 5.10 -7.38
CA TYR A 130 14.59 6.23 -7.41
C TYR A 130 14.02 7.48 -8.07
N LEU A 131 13.09 7.34 -9.02
CA LEU A 131 12.32 8.49 -9.47
C LEU A 131 11.54 9.11 -8.30
N GLN A 132 10.87 8.28 -7.50
CA GLN A 132 10.09 8.76 -6.37
C GLN A 132 10.98 9.36 -5.27
N LEU A 133 12.17 8.82 -5.04
CA LEU A 133 13.18 9.47 -4.19
C LEU A 133 13.61 10.83 -4.73
N PHE A 134 13.85 10.96 -6.04
CA PHE A 134 14.17 12.25 -6.64
C PHE A 134 13.02 13.26 -6.47
N ASN A 135 11.78 12.82 -6.68
CA ASN A 135 10.59 13.65 -6.45
C ASN A 135 10.47 14.09 -4.98
N PHE A 136 10.80 13.21 -4.03
CA PHE A 136 10.86 13.55 -2.62
C PHE A 136 11.89 14.65 -2.35
N TYR A 137 13.07 14.56 -2.96
CA TYR A 137 14.10 15.60 -2.85
C TYR A 137 13.68 16.93 -3.48
N VAL A 138 12.97 16.89 -4.61
CA VAL A 138 12.37 18.08 -5.22
C VAL A 138 11.34 18.71 -4.26
N ALA A 139 10.47 17.90 -3.66
CA ALA A 139 9.47 18.38 -2.70
C ALA A 139 10.13 19.05 -1.48
N LEU A 140 11.18 18.45 -0.92
CA LEU A 140 11.98 19.03 0.18
C LEU A 140 12.60 20.38 -0.22
N LEU A 141 13.18 20.47 -1.40
CA LEU A 141 13.83 21.69 -1.89
C LEU A 141 12.82 22.82 -2.12
N MET A 142 11.67 22.49 -2.74
CA MET A 142 10.62 23.48 -2.99
C MET A 142 9.91 23.92 -1.70
N GLY A 143 9.88 23.06 -0.67
CA GLY A 143 9.38 23.36 0.67
C GLY A 143 8.04 24.10 0.66
N LYS A 144 8.01 25.29 1.28
CA LYS A 144 6.80 26.13 1.38
C LYS A 144 6.21 26.54 0.02
N LYS A 145 7.02 26.66 -1.04
CA LYS A 145 6.51 27.00 -2.39
C LYS A 145 5.64 25.87 -2.93
N HIS A 146 6.09 24.63 -2.77
CA HIS A 146 5.32 23.45 -3.19
C HIS A 146 4.02 23.34 -2.40
N GLN A 147 4.08 23.58 -1.08
CA GLN A 147 2.91 23.57 -0.22
C GLN A 147 1.86 24.61 -0.66
N LYS A 148 2.28 25.85 -0.96
CA LYS A 148 1.38 26.90 -1.48
C LYS A 148 0.75 26.53 -2.83
N MET A 149 1.48 25.82 -3.69
CA MET A 149 0.97 25.37 -4.99
C MET A 149 -0.14 24.34 -4.82
N LEU A 150 0.08 23.34 -3.94
CA LEU A 150 -0.93 22.34 -3.59
C LEU A 150 -2.17 22.99 -2.96
N ASP A 151 -2.00 23.92 -2.03
CA ASP A 151 -3.11 24.61 -1.38
C ASP A 151 -3.95 25.41 -2.40
N LYS A 152 -3.30 26.04 -3.38
CA LYS A 152 -3.97 26.75 -4.48
C LYS A 152 -4.75 25.79 -5.38
N ILE A 153 -4.14 24.67 -5.78
CA ILE A 153 -4.79 23.64 -6.61
C ILE A 153 -6.03 23.09 -5.88
N HIS A 154 -5.88 22.73 -4.60
CA HIS A 154 -6.98 22.23 -3.78
C HIS A 154 -8.11 23.25 -3.66
N THR A 155 -7.77 24.52 -3.39
CA THR A 155 -8.76 25.61 -3.32
C THR A 155 -9.51 25.78 -4.65
N ASN A 156 -8.80 25.77 -5.77
CA ASN A 156 -9.38 25.88 -7.10
C ASN A 156 -10.30 24.69 -7.42
N ASP A 157 -9.88 23.47 -7.09
CA ASP A 157 -10.66 22.25 -7.27
C ASP A 157 -11.95 22.29 -6.43
N VAL A 158 -11.85 22.66 -5.14
CA VAL A 158 -13.03 22.85 -4.28
C VAL A 158 -13.96 23.93 -4.84
N GLN A 159 -13.43 25.03 -5.36
CA GLN A 159 -14.23 26.07 -6.01
C GLN A 159 -14.86 25.60 -7.33
N SER A 160 -14.17 24.78 -8.11
CA SER A 160 -14.72 24.18 -9.35
C SER A 160 -15.86 23.23 -9.02
N ARG A 161 -15.63 22.30 -8.07
CA ARG A 161 -16.66 21.39 -7.57
C ARG A 161 -17.86 22.16 -7.02
N LYS A 162 -17.63 23.20 -6.22
CA LYS A 162 -18.74 24.06 -5.77
C LYS A 162 -19.48 24.68 -6.95
N ARG A 163 -18.81 25.20 -7.98
CA ARG A 163 -19.48 25.78 -9.15
C ARG A 163 -20.24 24.75 -9.99
N GLU A 164 -19.65 23.60 -10.28
CA GLU A 164 -20.25 22.52 -11.08
C GLU A 164 -21.39 21.82 -10.34
N TYR A 165 -21.26 21.59 -9.04
CA TYR A 165 -22.27 20.92 -8.20
C TYR A 165 -23.26 21.89 -7.53
N SER A 166 -23.17 23.21 -7.75
CA SER A 166 -24.16 24.20 -7.28
C SER A 166 -25.46 24.17 -8.09
N MET A 167 -25.90 23.01 -8.58
CA MET A 167 -27.30 22.86 -8.91
C MET A 167 -28.05 22.66 -7.59
N ASN A 168 -28.59 23.74 -7.04
CA ASN A 168 -29.54 23.66 -5.94
C ASN A 168 -30.70 22.76 -6.39
N ASN A 169 -30.68 21.49 -5.97
CA ASN A 169 -31.76 20.53 -6.21
C ASN A 169 -32.37 20.13 -4.86
N PRO A 170 -33.29 20.94 -4.32
CA PRO A 170 -33.95 20.66 -3.04
C PRO A 170 -34.69 19.32 -3.05
N GLU A 171 -35.20 18.88 -4.20
CA GLU A 171 -35.87 17.60 -4.35
C GLU A 171 -34.91 16.44 -4.11
N LEU A 172 -33.73 16.46 -4.74
CA LEU A 172 -32.68 15.47 -4.52
C LEU A 172 -32.20 15.49 -3.06
N ALA A 173 -32.04 16.66 -2.45
CA ALA A 173 -31.65 16.76 -1.03
C ALA A 173 -32.71 16.12 -0.11
N LYS A 174 -34.00 16.37 -0.38
CA LYS A 174 -35.12 15.76 0.34
C LYS A 174 -35.19 14.25 0.09
N GLU A 175 -34.96 13.80 -1.13
CA GLU A 175 -34.93 12.39 -1.50
C GLU A 175 -33.80 11.65 -0.78
N LEU A 176 -32.58 12.20 -0.77
CA LEU A 176 -31.44 11.62 -0.06
C LEU A 176 -31.70 11.49 1.45
N GLN A 177 -32.35 12.47 2.07
CA GLN A 177 -32.76 12.36 3.47
C GLN A 177 -33.84 11.29 3.66
N THR A 178 -34.81 11.20 2.76
CA THR A 178 -35.87 10.19 2.82
C THR A 178 -35.31 8.78 2.65
N ARG A 179 -34.34 8.57 1.73
CA ARG A 179 -33.64 7.30 1.52
C ARG A 179 -32.91 6.81 2.77
N LYS A 180 -32.35 7.70 3.60
CA LYS A 180 -31.74 7.34 4.89
C LYS A 180 -32.74 6.77 5.89
N ASN A 181 -34.01 7.18 5.78
CA ASN A 181 -35.09 6.73 6.66
C ASN A 181 -35.89 5.54 6.08
N TYR A 182 -35.66 5.18 4.82
CA TYR A 182 -36.27 4.01 4.22
C TYR A 182 -35.81 2.74 4.94
N ARG A 183 -36.78 1.88 5.28
CA ARG A 183 -36.55 0.59 5.93
C ARG A 183 -37.23 -0.47 5.08
N MET A 184 -36.42 -1.19 4.30
CA MET A 184 -36.91 -2.25 3.41
C MET A 184 -37.43 -3.40 4.27
N LYS A 185 -38.69 -3.80 4.06
CA LYS A 185 -39.27 -5.00 4.65
C LYS A 185 -39.18 -6.14 3.65
N ALA A 186 -38.97 -7.35 4.12
CA ALA A 186 -39.06 -8.52 3.27
C ALA A 186 -40.51 -8.79 2.89
N ASP A 187 -40.77 -8.98 1.59
CA ASP A 187 -42.10 -9.35 1.09
C ASP A 187 -42.52 -10.75 1.53
N SER A 188 -41.54 -11.62 1.80
CA SER A 188 -41.74 -12.98 2.30
C SER A 188 -40.54 -13.47 3.09
N ARG A 189 -40.75 -14.47 3.94
CA ARG A 189 -39.68 -15.13 4.71
C ARG A 189 -39.21 -16.39 3.97
N ASP A 190 -37.91 -16.45 3.66
CA ASP A 190 -37.29 -17.66 3.10
C ASP A 190 -37.38 -18.80 4.13
N LYS A 191 -37.67 -20.02 3.65
CA LYS A 191 -37.80 -21.22 4.50
C LYS A 191 -36.51 -21.57 5.26
N GLY A 192 -35.34 -21.16 4.75
CA GLY A 192 -34.04 -21.32 5.38
C GLY A 192 -33.79 -20.35 6.55
N VAL A 193 -34.59 -19.30 6.70
CA VAL A 193 -34.49 -18.36 7.83
C VAL A 193 -35.16 -18.97 9.06
N LYS A 194 -34.36 -19.43 10.02
CA LYS A 194 -34.87 -20.12 11.22
C LYS A 194 -35.27 -19.19 12.37
N TYR A 195 -34.47 -18.15 12.64
CA TYR A 195 -34.59 -17.35 13.87
C TYR A 195 -35.04 -15.90 13.68
N LEU A 196 -35.15 -15.43 12.43
CA LEU A 196 -35.60 -14.05 12.15
C LEU A 196 -37.04 -14.07 11.68
N ASP A 197 -37.91 -13.36 12.40
CA ASP A 197 -39.31 -13.16 11.99
C ASP A 197 -39.42 -12.20 10.80
N GLU A 198 -38.56 -11.17 10.77
CA GLU A 198 -38.42 -10.24 9.65
C GLU A 198 -36.94 -10.24 9.19
N PRO A 199 -36.60 -10.93 8.09
CA PRO A 199 -35.21 -11.21 7.73
C PRO A 199 -34.42 -9.99 7.27
N TYR A 200 -35.09 -8.88 6.92
CA TYR A 200 -34.42 -7.63 6.55
C TYR A 200 -34.13 -6.73 7.76
N LEU A 201 -34.56 -7.13 8.97
CA LEU A 201 -34.32 -6.41 10.21
C LEU A 201 -34.80 -4.94 10.15
N SER A 202 -35.89 -4.70 9.42
CA SER A 202 -36.45 -3.38 9.12
C SER A 202 -36.86 -2.55 10.34
N GLN A 203 -37.06 -3.20 11.48
CA GLN A 203 -37.36 -2.57 12.76
C GLN A 203 -36.14 -1.87 13.38
N TYR A 204 -34.93 -2.21 12.96
CA TYR A 204 -33.70 -1.65 13.49
C TYR A 204 -33.11 -0.58 12.57
N SER A 205 -32.30 0.27 13.17
CA SER A 205 -31.54 1.34 12.55
C SER A 205 -30.18 1.47 13.24
N ILE A 206 -29.29 2.30 12.69
CA ILE A 206 -27.98 2.55 13.32
C ILE A 206 -28.10 3.17 14.72
N GLU A 207 -29.23 3.85 15.02
CA GLU A 207 -29.48 4.44 16.33
C GLU A 207 -29.75 3.40 17.42
N ASP A 208 -30.17 2.19 17.03
CA ASP A 208 -30.37 1.06 17.95
C ASP A 208 -29.04 0.38 18.33
N PHE A 209 -27.94 0.74 17.66
CA PHE A 209 -26.61 0.16 17.89
C PHE A 209 -25.55 1.25 18.14
N PRO A 210 -25.52 1.86 19.34
CA PRO A 210 -24.60 2.97 19.66
C PRO A 210 -23.12 2.66 19.38
N ARG A 211 -22.69 1.42 19.64
CA ARG A 211 -21.32 0.95 19.33
C ARG A 211 -21.02 0.96 17.83
N LEU A 212 -21.94 0.45 17.01
CA LEU A 212 -21.77 0.44 15.55
C LEU A 212 -21.83 1.86 14.99
N LYS A 213 -22.66 2.72 15.57
CA LYS A 213 -22.71 4.14 15.22
C LYS A 213 -21.36 4.82 15.48
N GLU A 214 -20.74 4.59 16.65
CA GLU A 214 -19.40 5.11 16.96
C GLU A 214 -18.37 4.64 15.91
N PHE A 215 -18.38 3.37 15.53
CA PHE A 215 -17.48 2.85 14.49
C PHE A 215 -17.71 3.47 13.12
N LEU A 216 -18.97 3.68 12.74
CA LEU A 216 -19.32 4.34 11.48
C LEU A 216 -18.87 5.80 11.47
N ASP A 217 -19.06 6.50 12.59
CA ASP A 217 -18.60 7.87 12.78
C ASP A 217 -17.06 7.95 12.71
N ILE A 218 -16.34 7.02 13.32
CA ILE A 218 -14.87 6.94 13.20
C ILE A 218 -14.46 6.75 11.74
N HIS A 219 -15.10 5.83 11.00
CA HIS A 219 -14.78 5.56 9.60
C HIS A 219 -14.95 6.79 8.70
N PHE A 220 -16.01 7.58 8.90
CA PHE A 220 -16.27 8.75 8.07
C PHE A 220 -15.55 10.03 8.52
N ASN A 221 -15.26 10.17 9.81
CA ASN A 221 -14.68 11.41 10.37
C ASN A 221 -13.17 11.35 10.57
N THR A 222 -12.54 10.17 10.42
CA THR A 222 -11.09 10.00 10.59
C THR A 222 -10.41 9.91 9.23
N MET A 223 -9.45 10.80 8.97
CA MET A 223 -8.59 10.67 7.80
C MET A 223 -7.65 9.45 7.98
N PRO A 224 -7.60 8.49 7.04
CA PRO A 224 -6.73 7.33 7.18
C PRO A 224 -5.26 7.71 7.29
N GLU A 225 -4.49 6.96 8.07
CA GLU A 225 -3.07 7.25 8.34
C GLU A 225 -2.14 6.13 7.83
N VAL A 226 -1.05 6.49 7.17
CA VAL A 226 0.00 5.55 6.75
C VAL A 226 0.64 4.89 7.96
N CYS A 227 0.74 3.56 7.93
CA CYS A 227 1.36 2.78 8.98
C CYS A 227 2.65 2.11 8.49
N SER A 228 3.77 2.42 9.14
CA SER A 228 5.07 1.84 8.79
C SER A 228 5.36 0.49 9.49
N GLU A 229 4.42 -0.10 10.24
CA GLU A 229 4.68 -1.31 11.04
C GLU A 229 5.06 -2.52 10.20
N ARG A 230 4.19 -2.97 9.29
CA ARG A 230 4.47 -4.10 8.37
C ARG A 230 5.79 -3.91 7.62
N PRO A 231 6.00 -2.81 6.86
CA PRO A 231 7.23 -2.66 6.09
C PRO A 231 8.48 -2.66 6.98
N ARG A 232 8.42 -2.03 8.16
CA ARG A 232 9.56 -1.99 9.10
C ARG A 232 9.92 -3.38 9.60
N LEU A 233 8.95 -4.17 10.05
CA LEU A 233 9.19 -5.52 10.57
C LEU A 233 9.76 -6.45 9.49
N LEU A 234 9.26 -6.36 8.25
CA LEU A 234 9.83 -7.13 7.15
C LEU A 234 11.26 -6.68 6.83
N THR A 235 11.52 -5.37 6.74
CA THR A 235 12.87 -4.85 6.52
C THR A 235 13.83 -5.31 7.63
N GLU A 236 13.40 -5.28 8.90
CA GLU A 236 14.17 -5.74 10.05
C GLU A 236 14.58 -7.21 9.90
N TRP A 237 13.60 -8.09 9.61
CA TRP A 237 13.87 -9.52 9.42
C TRP A 237 14.83 -9.80 8.26
N TYR A 238 14.62 -9.16 7.10
CA TYR A 238 15.46 -9.38 5.93
C TYR A 238 16.87 -8.81 6.09
N ARG A 239 17.04 -7.72 6.84
CA ARG A 239 18.37 -7.20 7.19
C ARG A 239 19.14 -8.18 8.05
N GLU A 240 18.46 -8.73 9.04
CA GLU A 240 19.09 -9.67 9.94
C GLU A 240 19.41 -10.98 9.21
N ASN A 241 18.49 -11.54 8.45
CA ASN A 241 18.57 -12.91 7.95
C ASN A 241 19.09 -13.03 6.50
N GLY A 242 19.21 -11.91 5.79
CA GLY A 242 19.62 -11.84 4.39
C GLY A 242 18.45 -11.93 3.42
N PHE A 243 18.61 -11.30 2.24
CA PHE A 243 17.56 -11.24 1.21
C PHE A 243 17.57 -12.45 0.28
N ASP A 244 18.53 -12.58 -0.65
CA ASP A 244 18.58 -13.74 -1.58
C ASP A 244 19.28 -14.96 -1.00
N LYS A 245 20.18 -14.72 -0.04
CA LYS A 245 20.96 -15.73 0.65
C LYS A 245 20.79 -15.60 2.16
N ASP A 246 20.87 -16.71 2.87
CA ASP A 246 20.88 -16.75 4.33
C ASP A 246 22.21 -16.18 4.88
N LYS A 247 22.30 -16.05 6.22
CA LYS A 247 23.53 -15.60 6.93
C LYS A 247 24.78 -16.44 6.61
N SER A 248 24.61 -17.68 6.14
CA SER A 248 25.72 -18.57 5.74
C SER A 248 26.10 -18.44 4.26
N GLY A 249 25.43 -17.58 3.49
CA GLY A 249 25.66 -17.38 2.08
C GLY A 249 24.97 -18.40 1.17
N ARG A 250 24.09 -19.26 1.70
CA ARG A 250 23.33 -20.23 0.91
C ARG A 250 22.06 -19.57 0.35
N PRO A 251 21.71 -19.79 -0.93
CA PRO A 251 20.46 -19.29 -1.49
C PRO A 251 19.25 -19.78 -0.68
N TRP A 252 18.30 -18.88 -0.45
CA TRP A 252 17.04 -19.25 0.18
C TRP A 252 16.19 -20.14 -0.73
N VAL A 253 15.47 -21.09 -0.12
CA VAL A 253 14.23 -21.60 -0.74
C VAL A 253 13.17 -20.48 -0.62
N PRO A 254 12.59 -20.00 -1.73
CA PRO A 254 11.72 -18.80 -1.70
C PRO A 254 10.54 -18.92 -0.73
N GLU A 255 9.86 -20.06 -0.69
CA GLU A 255 8.71 -20.32 0.17
C GLU A 255 9.11 -20.27 1.65
N MET A 256 10.25 -20.89 1.99
CA MET A 256 10.78 -20.93 3.36
C MET A 256 11.14 -19.53 3.85
N ARG A 257 11.79 -18.74 2.99
CA ARG A 257 12.14 -17.35 3.29
C ARG A 257 10.90 -16.51 3.60
N GLN A 258 9.86 -16.63 2.77
CA GLN A 258 8.61 -15.88 3.00
C GLN A 258 7.89 -16.35 4.26
N ALA A 259 7.82 -17.66 4.51
CA ALA A 259 7.18 -18.18 5.72
C ALA A 259 7.86 -17.71 7.00
N LEU A 260 9.20 -17.72 7.04
CA LEU A 260 9.97 -17.22 8.19
C LEU A 260 9.79 -15.71 8.40
N ALA A 261 9.82 -14.91 7.33
CA ALA A 261 9.58 -13.47 7.39
C ALA A 261 8.14 -13.15 7.87
N PHE A 262 7.15 -13.89 7.36
CA PHE A 262 5.75 -13.76 7.75
C PHE A 262 5.53 -14.15 9.21
N LYS A 263 6.11 -15.27 9.67
CA LYS A 263 6.05 -15.69 11.07
C LYS A 263 6.61 -14.61 11.98
N TYR A 264 7.80 -14.09 11.67
CA TYR A 264 8.38 -12.97 12.41
C TYR A 264 7.46 -11.74 12.43
N LEU A 265 6.88 -11.36 11.28
CA LEU A 265 5.93 -10.25 11.19
C LEU A 265 4.72 -10.47 12.11
N MET A 266 4.11 -11.66 12.09
CA MET A 266 2.93 -11.96 12.91
C MET A 266 3.25 -12.08 14.41
N GLU A 267 4.45 -12.55 14.77
CA GLU A 267 4.93 -12.62 16.14
C GLU A 267 5.23 -11.24 16.74
N ASN A 268 5.67 -10.27 15.92
CA ASN A 268 6.18 -8.98 16.40
C ASN A 268 5.26 -7.78 16.11
N ARG A 269 4.21 -7.96 15.29
CA ARG A 269 3.21 -6.91 15.09
C ARG A 269 2.41 -6.65 16.37
N LYS A 270 1.95 -5.41 16.54
CA LYS A 270 1.16 -5.03 17.71
C LYS A 270 -0.19 -5.74 17.74
N PRO A 271 -0.56 -6.39 18.86
CA PRO A 271 -1.85 -7.06 19.02
C PRO A 271 -2.97 -6.09 19.40
N ILE A 272 -3.27 -5.11 18.54
CA ILE A 272 -4.24 -4.06 18.89
C ILE A 272 -5.66 -4.60 18.98
N ILE A 273 -6.35 -4.25 20.07
CA ILE A 273 -7.80 -4.35 20.22
C ILE A 273 -8.31 -2.92 20.44
N ARG A 274 -9.08 -2.39 19.49
CA ARG A 274 -9.53 -0.99 19.59
C ARG A 274 -10.58 -0.86 20.69
N LYS A 275 -10.81 0.38 21.10
CA LYS A 275 -11.86 0.70 22.05
C LYS A 275 -13.20 0.16 21.53
N ASN A 276 -13.94 -0.50 22.41
CA ASN A 276 -15.23 -1.12 22.12
C ASN A 276 -15.24 -2.24 21.05
N ASP A 277 -14.11 -2.66 20.47
CA ASP A 277 -14.11 -3.79 19.52
C ASP A 277 -14.56 -5.09 20.20
N LEU A 278 -15.43 -5.85 19.54
CA LEU A 278 -15.83 -7.22 19.90
C LEU A 278 -15.08 -8.29 19.08
N ILE A 279 -14.17 -7.86 18.21
CA ILE A 279 -13.30 -8.73 17.42
C ILE A 279 -11.86 -8.33 17.69
N ALA A 280 -10.97 -9.31 17.85
CA ALA A 280 -9.59 -9.03 18.24
C ALA A 280 -8.68 -8.84 17.03
N GLY A 281 -7.94 -7.73 17.00
CA GLY A 281 -6.91 -7.46 16.01
C GLY A 281 -7.32 -6.44 14.95
N THR A 282 -6.33 -5.74 14.43
CA THR A 282 -6.46 -4.77 13.34
C THR A 282 -5.42 -5.04 12.27
N THR A 283 -5.65 -4.60 11.03
CA THR A 283 -4.65 -4.70 9.94
C THR A 283 -3.43 -3.82 10.18
N THR A 284 -3.59 -2.66 10.81
CA THR A 284 -2.50 -1.69 11.05
C THR A 284 -2.45 -1.25 12.50
N ALA A 285 -1.33 -0.66 12.90
CA ALA A 285 -1.17 -0.05 14.21
C ALA A 285 -1.90 1.31 14.40
N LYS A 286 -2.74 1.73 13.43
CA LYS A 286 -3.49 2.99 13.43
C LYS A 286 -4.99 2.71 13.56
N GLU A 287 -5.74 3.68 14.07
CA GLU A 287 -7.20 3.58 14.27
C GLU A 287 -7.93 3.32 12.94
N ILE A 288 -7.61 4.15 11.93
CA ILE A 288 -7.96 3.95 10.53
C ILE A 288 -6.65 4.08 9.74
N GLY A 289 -6.11 2.97 9.26
CA GLY A 289 -4.75 2.93 8.73
C GLY A 289 -4.62 2.38 7.33
N VAL A 290 -3.55 2.81 6.66
CA VAL A 290 -3.12 2.36 5.35
C VAL A 290 -1.84 1.53 5.52
N VAL A 291 -1.91 0.26 5.11
CA VAL A 291 -0.76 -0.65 5.11
C VAL A 291 0.10 -0.42 3.87
N ILE A 292 1.43 -0.58 4.03
CA ILE A 292 2.41 -0.44 2.95
C ILE A 292 3.06 -1.80 2.67
N TYR A 293 3.17 -2.13 1.38
CA TYR A 293 3.78 -3.35 0.87
C TYR A 293 5.06 -3.04 0.09
N PRO A 294 6.21 -2.90 0.76
CA PRO A 294 7.43 -2.40 0.11
C PRO A 294 8.08 -3.43 -0.82
N ASP A 295 7.76 -4.71 -0.62
CA ASP A 295 8.03 -5.86 -1.47
C ASP A 295 7.25 -5.84 -2.81
N ALA A 296 6.12 -5.11 -2.83
CA ALA A 296 5.32 -4.84 -4.01
C ALA A 296 5.55 -3.39 -4.49
N GLN A 297 4.51 -2.56 -4.57
CA GLN A 297 4.59 -1.20 -5.08
C GLN A 297 4.64 -0.12 -3.97
N GLY A 298 4.93 -0.50 -2.74
CA GLY A 298 4.90 0.39 -1.58
C GLY A 298 5.88 1.58 -1.67
N SER A 299 6.99 1.45 -2.39
CA SER A 299 7.95 2.56 -2.59
C SER A 299 7.42 3.68 -3.49
N MET A 300 6.30 3.48 -4.20
CA MET A 300 5.76 4.48 -5.12
C MET A 300 5.31 5.76 -4.41
N ILE A 301 4.97 5.69 -3.13
CA ILE A 301 4.57 6.86 -2.33
C ILE A 301 5.74 7.70 -1.82
N TRP A 302 6.99 7.32 -2.12
CA TRP A 302 8.17 8.01 -1.59
C TRP A 302 8.19 9.50 -1.96
N GLY A 303 7.83 9.85 -3.20
CA GLY A 303 7.79 11.23 -3.68
C GLY A 303 6.75 12.12 -2.99
N GLU A 304 5.80 11.51 -2.27
CA GLU A 304 4.66 12.18 -1.65
C GLU A 304 4.70 12.19 -0.13
N LEU A 305 5.79 11.72 0.48
CA LEU A 305 5.93 11.62 1.94
C LEU A 305 5.72 12.96 2.69
N GLU A 306 5.91 14.11 2.01
CA GLU A 306 5.69 15.46 2.58
C GLU A 306 4.32 16.07 2.21
N THR A 307 3.54 15.41 1.35
CA THR A 307 2.39 16.04 0.66
C THR A 307 1.16 15.15 0.55
N MET A 308 1.23 13.90 1.01
CA MET A 308 0.17 12.90 0.87
C MET A 308 -1.17 13.31 1.48
N ASN A 309 -1.13 14.05 2.59
CA ASN A 309 -2.32 14.58 3.26
C ASN A 309 -3.03 15.69 2.46
N LYS A 310 -2.39 16.18 1.38
CA LYS A 310 -2.92 17.22 0.49
C LYS A 310 -3.37 16.69 -0.87
N ARG A 311 -3.37 15.37 -1.07
CA ARG A 311 -3.93 14.78 -2.29
C ARG A 311 -5.38 15.24 -2.47
N ILE A 312 -5.73 15.56 -3.71
CA ILE A 312 -7.13 15.87 -4.07
C ILE A 312 -8.00 14.62 -3.89
N LEU A 313 -7.46 13.47 -4.29
CA LEU A 313 -8.12 12.16 -4.22
C LEU A 313 -7.40 11.29 -3.19
N ASN A 314 -8.16 10.71 -2.27
CA ASN A 314 -7.68 9.78 -1.23
C ASN A 314 -6.46 10.32 -0.45
N PRO A 315 -6.60 11.46 0.26
CA PRO A 315 -5.55 11.95 1.14
C PRO A 315 -5.35 11.03 2.34
N TYR A 316 -4.09 10.92 2.77
CA TYR A 316 -3.72 10.15 3.95
C TYR A 316 -2.83 10.97 4.87
N MET A 317 -3.04 10.84 6.18
CA MET A 317 -2.11 11.34 7.18
C MET A 317 -0.85 10.48 7.21
N ILE A 318 0.26 11.08 7.62
CA ILE A 318 1.50 10.38 7.93
C ILE A 318 2.20 11.10 9.07
N SER A 319 2.55 10.36 10.13
CA SER A 319 3.33 10.93 11.22
C SER A 319 4.80 11.13 10.82
N ASP A 320 5.49 12.07 11.46
CA ASP A 320 6.94 12.26 11.24
C ASP A 320 7.73 10.95 11.48
N LYS A 321 7.31 10.16 12.47
CA LYS A 321 7.92 8.86 12.77
C LYS A 321 7.74 7.85 11.64
N ASP A 322 6.52 7.68 11.15
CA ASP A 322 6.24 6.74 10.05
C ASP A 322 6.95 7.18 8.77
N ARG A 323 6.97 8.49 8.49
CA ARG A 323 7.73 9.07 7.37
C ARG A 323 9.21 8.73 7.47
N ASP A 324 9.81 8.98 8.63
CA ASP A 324 11.24 8.80 8.83
C ASP A 324 11.62 7.31 8.72
N VAL A 325 10.82 6.41 9.29
CA VAL A 325 11.01 4.95 9.11
C VAL A 325 10.94 4.57 7.63
N LEU A 326 9.93 5.07 6.89
CA LEU A 326 9.79 4.76 5.48
C LEU A 326 10.98 5.27 4.65
N HIS A 327 11.41 6.51 4.88
CA HIS A 327 12.48 7.12 4.10
C HIS A 327 13.88 6.61 4.47
N TYR A 328 14.19 6.51 5.76
CA TYR A 328 15.55 6.19 6.20
C TYR A 328 15.83 4.70 6.26
N GLU A 329 14.80 3.89 6.55
CA GLU A 329 14.98 2.46 6.80
C GLU A 329 14.36 1.59 5.69
N VAL A 330 13.10 1.80 5.35
CA VAL A 330 12.36 0.86 4.50
C VAL A 330 12.68 1.04 3.02
N PHE A 331 12.32 2.19 2.43
CA PHE A 331 12.38 2.36 0.98
C PHE A 331 13.78 2.24 0.39
N PRO A 332 14.87 2.70 1.03
CA PRO A 332 16.22 2.44 0.54
C PRO A 332 16.56 0.96 0.44
N PHE A 333 16.11 0.14 1.40
CA PHE A 333 16.32 -1.32 1.37
C PHE A 333 15.52 -1.95 0.22
N TRP A 334 14.28 -1.53 0.03
CA TRP A 334 13.35 -2.12 -0.94
C TRP A 334 13.46 -1.56 -2.37
N ALA A 335 14.22 -0.48 -2.58
CA ALA A 335 14.34 0.20 -3.87
C ALA A 335 14.75 -0.74 -5.02
N LYS A 336 15.57 -1.77 -4.74
CA LYS A 336 16.00 -2.81 -5.69
C LYS A 336 15.52 -4.21 -5.34
N ARG A 337 14.62 -4.37 -4.37
CA ARG A 337 14.25 -5.66 -3.75
C ARG A 337 12.75 -5.97 -3.84
N ASN A 338 12.08 -5.46 -4.87
CA ASN A 338 10.65 -5.63 -5.08
C ASN A 338 10.36 -6.40 -6.37
N PHE A 339 9.11 -6.84 -6.55
CA PHE A 339 8.73 -7.68 -7.68
C PHE A 339 9.05 -7.07 -9.05
N ARG A 340 8.90 -5.75 -9.20
CA ARG A 340 9.21 -5.05 -10.46
C ARG A 340 10.68 -5.15 -10.78
N GLU A 341 11.54 -4.81 -9.83
CA GLU A 341 12.99 -4.85 -10.03
C GLU A 341 13.52 -6.27 -10.25
N ILE A 342 12.94 -7.27 -9.57
CA ILE A 342 13.26 -8.67 -9.83
C ILE A 342 12.89 -9.06 -11.27
N VAL A 343 11.72 -8.64 -11.76
CA VAL A 343 11.29 -8.90 -13.14
C VAL A 343 12.21 -8.18 -14.14
N ARG A 344 12.53 -6.92 -13.88
CA ARG A 344 13.42 -6.10 -14.71
C ARG A 344 14.79 -6.75 -14.88
N GLU A 345 15.41 -7.17 -13.78
CA GLU A 345 16.74 -7.78 -13.80
C GLU A 345 16.70 -9.17 -14.45
N LYS A 346 15.76 -10.02 -14.03
CA LYS A 346 15.69 -11.42 -14.48
C LYS A 346 15.29 -11.57 -15.95
N TYR A 347 14.41 -10.70 -16.44
CA TYR A 347 13.84 -10.78 -17.78
C TYR A 347 14.28 -9.64 -18.70
N ASN A 348 15.35 -8.91 -18.32
CA ASN A 348 15.95 -7.83 -19.10
C ASN A 348 14.93 -6.77 -19.57
N TYR A 349 14.17 -6.23 -18.61
CA TYR A 349 13.15 -5.21 -18.81
C TYR A 349 12.13 -5.57 -19.92
N PRO A 350 11.27 -6.59 -19.69
CA PRO A 350 10.41 -7.15 -20.73
C PRO A 350 9.32 -6.16 -21.17
N LEU A 351 8.80 -6.35 -22.39
CA LEU A 351 7.75 -5.50 -22.97
C LEU A 351 6.53 -5.30 -22.06
N GLY A 352 6.12 -6.35 -21.33
CA GLY A 352 5.00 -6.25 -20.38
C GLY A 352 5.24 -5.23 -19.27
N GLU A 353 6.46 -5.15 -18.75
CA GLU A 353 6.85 -4.14 -17.76
C GLU A 353 6.93 -2.74 -18.41
N GLN A 354 7.49 -2.63 -19.63
CA GLN A 354 7.53 -1.37 -20.38
C GLN A 354 6.14 -0.76 -20.61
N ILE A 355 5.13 -1.60 -20.89
CA ILE A 355 3.75 -1.16 -21.09
C ILE A 355 3.13 -0.69 -19.76
N ASP A 356 3.36 -1.44 -18.68
CA ASP A 356 2.86 -1.15 -17.33
C ASP A 356 3.40 0.19 -16.81
N GLU A 357 4.70 0.46 -17.00
CA GLU A 357 5.34 1.72 -16.57
C GLU A 357 4.95 2.95 -17.40
N ARG A 358 4.42 2.75 -18.60
CA ARG A 358 3.85 3.83 -19.41
C ARG A 358 2.41 4.17 -19.00
N PHE A 359 1.81 3.41 -18.08
CA PHE A 359 0.42 3.57 -17.65
C PHE A 359 -0.60 3.59 -18.82
N VAL A 360 -0.25 2.96 -19.95
CA VAL A 360 -1.11 2.84 -21.15
C VAL A 360 -2.14 1.73 -20.95
N ALA A 361 -1.82 0.70 -20.17
CA ALA A 361 -2.74 -0.35 -19.77
C ALA A 361 -3.27 -0.07 -18.36
N TYR A 362 -4.55 0.29 -18.25
CA TYR A 362 -5.18 0.74 -17.00
C TYR A 362 -5.45 -0.39 -15.97
N PHE A 363 -5.22 -1.67 -16.30
CA PHE A 363 -5.58 -2.82 -15.46
C PHE A 363 -4.51 -3.94 -15.49
N VAL A 364 -3.39 -3.78 -14.79
CA VAL A 364 -2.38 -4.84 -14.59
C VAL A 364 -2.24 -5.20 -13.10
N TRP A 365 -3.34 -5.52 -12.43
CA TRP A 365 -3.34 -5.80 -10.97
C TRP A 365 -2.38 -6.90 -10.52
N LYS A 366 -1.98 -7.80 -11.42
CA LYS A 366 -0.97 -8.83 -11.11
C LYS A 366 0.42 -8.25 -10.83
N SER A 367 0.70 -7.00 -11.23
CA SER A 367 1.92 -6.26 -10.83
C SER A 367 1.83 -5.68 -9.41
N VAL A 368 0.66 -5.76 -8.77
CA VAL A 368 0.39 -5.34 -7.38
C VAL A 368 0.23 -6.55 -6.48
N ALA A 369 -0.62 -7.50 -6.87
CA ALA A 369 -0.85 -8.74 -6.13
C ALA A 369 -1.50 -9.87 -6.93
N ILE A 370 -1.29 -11.08 -6.42
CA ILE A 370 -2.11 -12.24 -6.72
C ILE A 370 -3.23 -12.30 -5.67
N SER A 371 -4.40 -11.78 -6.03
CA SER A 371 -5.61 -11.77 -5.19
C SER A 371 -6.85 -12.07 -6.06
N HIS A 372 -8.07 -11.76 -5.60
CA HIS A 372 -9.36 -12.24 -6.14
C HIS A 372 -9.64 -13.70 -5.80
N THR A 373 -9.62 -13.99 -4.50
CA THR A 373 -9.82 -15.34 -3.98
C THR A 373 -10.78 -15.32 -2.80
N ILE A 374 -11.42 -16.47 -2.58
CA ILE A 374 -12.16 -16.76 -1.37
C ILE A 374 -11.35 -17.82 -0.62
N PRO A 375 -10.64 -17.45 0.46
CA PRO A 375 -9.98 -18.42 1.33
C PRO A 375 -10.97 -19.47 1.85
N ASN A 376 -10.48 -20.68 2.09
CA ASN A 376 -11.29 -21.75 2.68
C ASN A 376 -11.45 -21.55 4.19
N PHE A 377 -12.20 -20.51 4.58
CA PHE A 377 -12.55 -20.25 5.98
C PHE A 377 -13.27 -21.43 6.65
N PRO A 378 -14.18 -22.18 5.99
CA PRO A 378 -14.79 -23.38 6.58
C PRO A 378 -13.77 -24.38 7.13
N LEU A 379 -12.66 -24.63 6.41
CA LEU A 379 -11.61 -25.53 6.87
C LEU A 379 -10.95 -25.05 8.17
N VAL A 380 -10.73 -23.74 8.31
CA VAL A 380 -10.18 -23.17 9.55
C VAL A 380 -11.18 -23.24 10.69
N LEU A 381 -12.47 -23.01 10.42
CA LEU A 381 -13.53 -23.11 11.42
C LEU A 381 -13.70 -24.54 11.94
N GLU A 382 -13.63 -25.53 11.06
CA GLU A 382 -13.82 -26.95 11.39
C GLU A 382 -12.61 -27.57 12.09
N LYS A 383 -11.39 -27.25 11.65
CA LYS A 383 -10.17 -27.94 12.11
C LYS A 383 -9.25 -27.09 12.99
N GLY A 384 -9.39 -25.77 12.92
CA GLY A 384 -8.35 -24.86 13.36
C GLY A 384 -7.06 -24.99 12.55
N THR A 385 -6.16 -24.03 12.71
CA THR A 385 -4.83 -24.07 12.10
C THR A 385 -3.99 -25.24 12.62
N ASN A 386 -4.18 -25.68 13.87
CA ASN A 386 -3.47 -26.84 14.42
C ASN A 386 -3.90 -28.12 13.69
N GLY A 387 -5.20 -28.31 13.43
CA GLY A 387 -5.68 -29.45 12.66
C GLY A 387 -5.15 -29.44 11.21
N ILE A 388 -5.04 -28.27 10.60
CA ILE A 388 -4.43 -28.10 9.28
C ILE A 388 -2.92 -28.42 9.31
N ILE A 389 -2.19 -27.95 10.33
CA ILE A 389 -0.77 -28.28 10.52
C ILE A 389 -0.57 -29.80 10.63
N GLU A 390 -1.42 -30.51 11.38
CA GLU A 390 -1.32 -31.96 11.49
C GLU A 390 -1.60 -32.68 10.15
N ASP A 391 -2.51 -32.19 9.33
CA ASP A 391 -2.70 -32.70 7.97
C ASP A 391 -1.45 -32.52 7.11
N ILE A 392 -0.81 -31.34 7.20
CA ILE A 392 0.40 -31.02 6.45
C ILE A 392 1.58 -31.90 6.90
N LYS A 393 1.74 -32.13 8.21
CA LYS A 393 2.76 -33.04 8.75
C LYS A 393 2.59 -34.47 8.21
N ARG A 394 1.35 -34.98 8.17
CA ARG A 394 1.09 -36.30 7.57
C ARG A 394 1.40 -36.37 6.08
N GLN A 395 1.34 -35.26 5.35
CA GLN A 395 1.81 -35.20 3.96
C GLN A 395 3.32 -35.11 3.86
N LEU A 396 3.96 -34.41 4.80
CA LEU A 396 5.42 -34.26 4.89
C LEU A 396 6.09 -35.63 5.12
N ASP A 397 5.51 -36.46 5.99
CA ASP A 397 6.01 -37.81 6.30
C ASP A 397 5.93 -38.79 5.11
N LYS A 398 5.12 -38.47 4.10
CA LYS A 398 4.83 -39.33 2.94
C LYS A 398 5.63 -38.98 1.68
N THR A 399 6.47 -37.95 1.74
CA THR A 399 7.20 -37.49 0.56
C THR A 399 8.68 -37.41 0.85
N ASP A 400 9.50 -37.76 -0.12
CA ASP A 400 10.95 -37.56 -0.09
C ASP A 400 11.43 -36.45 -1.02
N ASP A 401 10.51 -35.83 -1.77
CA ASP A 401 10.81 -34.70 -2.64
C ASP A 401 11.18 -33.47 -1.80
N THR A 402 12.42 -33.00 -1.96
CA THR A 402 12.98 -31.91 -1.14
C THR A 402 12.27 -30.58 -1.37
N GLY A 403 11.80 -30.31 -2.59
CA GLY A 403 11.03 -29.12 -2.92
C GLY A 403 9.67 -29.12 -2.23
N LYS A 404 8.94 -30.23 -2.31
CA LYS A 404 7.67 -30.44 -1.63
C LYS A 404 7.84 -30.39 -0.10
N LYS A 405 8.91 -30.97 0.45
CA LYS A 405 9.22 -30.85 1.89
C LYS A 405 9.34 -29.39 2.29
N ALA A 406 10.09 -28.59 1.55
CA ALA A 406 10.28 -27.17 1.85
C ALA A 406 8.95 -26.39 1.77
N ILE A 407 8.11 -26.65 0.77
CA ILE A 407 6.77 -26.02 0.66
C ILE A 407 5.89 -26.37 1.87
N LEU A 408 5.78 -27.65 2.22
CA LEU A 408 4.95 -28.11 3.34
C LEU A 408 5.44 -27.54 4.68
N GLN A 409 6.76 -27.51 4.90
CA GLN A 409 7.35 -26.88 6.09
C GLN A 409 7.05 -25.37 6.14
N SER A 410 7.11 -24.69 4.99
CA SER A 410 6.77 -23.26 4.88
C SER A 410 5.32 -23.00 5.28
N MET A 411 4.37 -23.85 4.83
CA MET A 411 2.97 -23.74 5.21
C MET A 411 2.77 -23.90 6.73
N ILE A 412 3.47 -24.84 7.38
CA ILE A 412 3.42 -25.02 8.84
C ILE A 412 3.89 -23.75 9.54
N ILE A 413 5.05 -23.21 9.16
CA ILE A 413 5.64 -22.01 9.76
C ILE A 413 4.70 -20.80 9.64
N THR A 414 4.05 -20.62 8.48
CA THR A 414 3.06 -19.56 8.28
C THR A 414 1.89 -19.68 9.26
N LEU A 415 1.31 -20.87 9.40
CA LEU A 415 0.19 -21.11 10.34
C LEU A 415 0.60 -20.94 11.80
N GLU A 416 1.83 -21.33 12.16
CA GLU A 416 2.38 -21.07 13.49
C GLU A 416 2.50 -19.58 13.81
N GLY A 417 2.86 -18.76 12.81
CA GLY A 417 2.88 -17.29 12.94
C GLY A 417 1.49 -16.71 13.24
N VAL A 418 0.45 -17.20 12.56
CA VAL A 418 -0.94 -16.82 12.86
C VAL A 418 -1.32 -17.18 14.29
N ASN A 419 -0.95 -18.38 14.73
CA ASN A 419 -1.22 -18.83 16.11
C ASN A 419 -0.46 -18.00 17.15
N ALA A 420 0.75 -17.54 16.84
CA ALA A 420 1.49 -16.64 17.72
C ALA A 420 0.80 -15.29 17.86
N TYR A 421 0.30 -14.73 16.75
CA TYR A 421 -0.46 -13.49 16.79
C TYR A 421 -1.75 -13.61 17.61
N ALA A 422 -2.49 -14.72 17.49
CA ALA A 422 -3.67 -14.98 18.32
C ALA A 422 -3.35 -15.04 19.82
N ARG A 423 -2.22 -15.67 20.20
CA ARG A 423 -1.74 -15.66 21.59
C ARG A 423 -1.38 -14.26 22.08
N ASN A 424 -0.79 -13.43 21.22
CA ASN A 424 -0.49 -12.03 21.54
C ASN A 424 -1.78 -11.21 21.74
N LEU A 425 -2.82 -11.44 20.92
CA LEU A 425 -4.15 -10.83 21.11
C LEU A 425 -4.81 -11.26 22.41
N SER A 426 -4.74 -12.56 22.75
CA SER A 426 -5.25 -13.07 24.03
C SER A 426 -4.57 -12.38 25.21
N SER A 427 -3.24 -12.20 25.12
CA SER A 427 -2.45 -11.53 26.15
C SER A 427 -2.80 -10.05 26.29
N GLU A 428 -3.02 -9.36 25.17
CA GLU A 428 -3.43 -7.95 25.16
C GLU A 428 -4.85 -7.78 25.71
N ALA A 429 -5.81 -8.61 25.30
CA ALA A 429 -7.16 -8.59 25.84
C ALA A 429 -7.15 -8.77 27.37
N SER A 430 -6.34 -9.71 27.86
CA SER A 430 -6.13 -9.93 29.30
C SER A 430 -5.53 -8.71 30.00
N ARG A 431 -4.58 -8.02 29.37
CA ARG A 431 -3.96 -6.79 29.91
C ARG A 431 -4.99 -5.67 29.99
N LEU A 432 -5.71 -5.40 28.90
CA LEU A 432 -6.76 -4.39 28.83
C LEU A 432 -7.87 -4.67 29.85
N ALA A 433 -8.30 -5.93 30.02
CA ALA A 433 -9.30 -6.30 31.02
C ALA A 433 -8.89 -5.98 32.48
N ARG A 434 -7.58 -6.02 32.79
CA ARG A 434 -7.07 -5.65 34.13
C ARG A 434 -7.11 -4.14 34.37
N GLU A 435 -6.94 -3.36 33.31
CA GLU A 435 -6.92 -1.89 33.35
C GLU A 435 -8.31 -1.27 33.19
N GLU A 436 -9.27 -2.03 32.67
CA GLU A 436 -10.63 -1.58 32.42
C GLU A 436 -11.44 -1.39 33.71
N LYS A 437 -12.14 -0.25 33.77
CA LYS A 437 -12.97 0.16 34.91
C LYS A 437 -14.43 -0.16 34.69
N ASP A 438 -14.90 -0.11 33.45
CA ASP A 438 -16.27 -0.48 33.11
C ASP A 438 -16.44 -2.01 33.19
N SER A 439 -17.39 -2.46 34.03
CA SER A 439 -17.55 -3.89 34.30
C SER A 439 -18.01 -4.69 33.08
N LEU A 440 -18.82 -4.09 32.21
CA LEU A 440 -19.32 -4.75 31.00
C LEU A 440 -18.18 -4.90 29.99
N ARG A 441 -17.45 -3.82 29.70
CA ARG A 441 -16.30 -3.86 28.80
C ARG A 441 -15.20 -4.79 29.31
N LYS A 442 -15.00 -4.84 30.63
CA LYS A 442 -14.07 -5.80 31.24
C LYS A 442 -14.47 -7.25 30.95
N GLN A 443 -15.75 -7.59 31.06
CA GLN A 443 -16.23 -8.94 30.72
C GLN A 443 -16.04 -9.26 29.23
N GLU A 444 -16.31 -8.30 28.33
CA GLU A 444 -16.04 -8.45 26.90
C GLU A 444 -14.56 -8.72 26.61
N LEU A 445 -13.65 -8.00 27.27
CA LEU A 445 -12.21 -8.18 27.10
C LEU A 445 -11.73 -9.52 27.66
N LEU A 446 -12.28 -9.96 28.80
CA LEU A 446 -12.00 -11.31 29.33
C LEU A 446 -12.49 -12.40 28.36
N ARG A 447 -13.65 -12.19 27.73
CA ARG A 447 -14.17 -13.09 26.71
C ARG A 447 -13.26 -13.12 25.48
N LEU A 448 -12.81 -11.96 24.98
CA LEU A 448 -11.84 -11.91 23.88
C LEU A 448 -10.53 -12.62 24.22
N ALA A 449 -10.05 -12.48 25.46
CA ALA A 449 -8.85 -13.18 25.92
C ALA A 449 -9.02 -14.70 25.84
N GLU A 450 -10.16 -15.21 26.31
CA GLU A 450 -10.52 -16.63 26.23
C GLU A 450 -10.60 -17.10 24.76
N VAL A 451 -11.37 -16.41 23.93
CA VAL A 451 -11.57 -16.75 22.51
C VAL A 451 -10.23 -16.79 21.76
N CYS A 452 -9.41 -15.75 21.89
CA CYS A 452 -8.11 -15.67 21.21
C CYS A 452 -7.07 -16.68 21.73
N SER A 453 -7.27 -17.22 22.94
CA SER A 453 -6.40 -18.29 23.46
C SER A 453 -6.64 -19.62 22.74
N LYS A 454 -7.83 -19.80 22.15
CA LYS A 454 -8.27 -21.02 21.49
C LYS A 454 -8.20 -20.92 19.97
N ILE A 455 -8.62 -19.79 19.40
CA ILE A 455 -8.87 -19.58 17.97
C ILE A 455 -7.80 -18.65 17.37
N PRO A 456 -7.35 -18.85 16.12
CA PRO A 456 -7.80 -19.85 15.14
C PRO A 456 -7.08 -21.20 15.29
N GLY A 457 -6.32 -21.41 16.38
CA GLY A 457 -5.59 -22.65 16.64
C GLY A 457 -6.45 -23.90 16.57
N ASN A 458 -7.65 -23.84 17.15
CA ASN A 458 -8.56 -24.98 17.31
C ASN A 458 -9.89 -24.75 16.59
N PRO A 459 -10.75 -25.79 16.46
CA PRO A 459 -12.09 -25.64 15.92
C PRO A 459 -12.91 -24.60 16.69
N ALA A 460 -13.70 -23.81 15.96
CA ALA A 460 -14.71 -22.94 16.56
C ALA A 460 -15.90 -23.78 17.06
N THR A 461 -16.51 -23.34 18.16
CA THR A 461 -17.66 -24.02 18.80
C THR A 461 -18.79 -23.06 19.18
N THR A 462 -18.57 -21.75 19.03
CA THR A 462 -19.57 -20.69 19.22
C THR A 462 -19.48 -19.71 18.05
N LEU A 463 -20.51 -18.89 17.84
CA LEU A 463 -20.51 -17.86 16.80
C LEU A 463 -19.40 -16.83 17.02
N ASP A 464 -19.18 -16.44 18.28
CA ASP A 464 -18.13 -15.50 18.69
C ASP A 464 -16.72 -16.02 18.32
N GLU A 465 -16.45 -17.30 18.60
CA GLU A 465 -15.22 -17.98 18.18
C GLU A 465 -15.09 -18.05 16.65
N ALA A 466 -16.18 -18.35 15.93
CA ALA A 466 -16.15 -18.46 14.48
C ALA A 466 -15.84 -17.10 13.81
N ILE A 467 -16.47 -16.03 14.26
CA ILE A 467 -16.24 -14.66 13.75
C ILE A 467 -14.80 -14.23 14.03
N ASN A 468 -14.30 -14.42 15.26
CA ASN A 468 -12.92 -14.07 15.59
C ASN A 468 -11.90 -14.94 14.82
N SER A 469 -12.21 -16.20 14.52
CA SER A 469 -11.37 -17.06 13.67
C SER A 469 -11.20 -16.49 12.27
N ILE A 470 -12.32 -16.16 11.62
CA ILE A 470 -12.33 -15.56 10.28
C ILE A 470 -11.58 -14.23 10.31
N TRP A 471 -11.80 -13.41 11.33
CA TRP A 471 -11.17 -12.09 11.45
C TRP A 471 -9.66 -12.15 11.65
N ILE A 472 -9.15 -13.03 12.52
CA ILE A 472 -7.70 -13.21 12.71
C ILE A 472 -7.05 -13.71 11.42
N MET A 473 -7.68 -14.67 10.72
CA MET A 473 -7.23 -15.11 9.40
C MET A 473 -7.27 -13.98 8.36
N TRP A 474 -8.29 -13.12 8.40
CA TRP A 474 -8.42 -11.96 7.53
C TRP A 474 -7.27 -10.97 7.73
N VAL A 475 -6.89 -10.69 8.98
CA VAL A 475 -5.71 -9.87 9.31
C VAL A 475 -4.44 -10.53 8.79
N ALA A 476 -4.27 -11.85 8.99
CA ALA A 476 -3.12 -12.60 8.50
C ALA A 476 -2.96 -12.50 6.97
N LEU A 477 -4.06 -12.66 6.22
CA LEU A 477 -4.07 -12.53 4.76
C LEU A 477 -3.67 -11.12 4.29
N HIS A 478 -4.07 -10.08 5.01
CA HIS A 478 -3.60 -8.71 4.72
C HIS A 478 -2.11 -8.52 5.02
N MET A 479 -1.55 -9.25 5.97
CA MET A 479 -0.11 -9.18 6.26
C MET A 479 0.72 -9.93 5.21
N GLU A 480 0.15 -10.98 4.60
CA GLU A 480 0.80 -11.78 3.56
C GLU A 480 0.95 -11.03 2.23
N ASN A 481 -0.13 -10.41 1.72
CA ASN A 481 -0.16 -9.89 0.34
C ASN A 481 -0.97 -8.59 0.19
N THR A 482 -0.69 -7.82 -0.87
CA THR A 482 -1.40 -6.58 -1.25
C THR A 482 -2.79 -6.91 -1.83
N ASN A 483 -3.72 -7.38 -0.99
CA ASN A 483 -4.98 -7.94 -1.47
C ASN A 483 -5.83 -6.97 -2.32
N THR A 484 -6.46 -7.49 -3.37
CA THR A 484 -7.42 -6.80 -4.25
C THR A 484 -8.51 -7.80 -4.61
N GLY A 485 -9.77 -7.52 -4.28
CA GLY A 485 -10.87 -8.47 -4.50
C GLY A 485 -10.83 -9.70 -3.58
N LEU A 486 -10.10 -9.65 -2.46
CA LEU A 486 -10.20 -10.67 -1.41
C LEU A 486 -11.62 -10.64 -0.83
N SER A 487 -12.28 -11.79 -0.76
CA SER A 487 -13.69 -11.88 -0.40
C SER A 487 -13.93 -12.85 0.76
N LEU A 488 -14.84 -12.47 1.67
CA LEU A 488 -15.25 -13.29 2.82
C LEU A 488 -16.15 -14.47 2.44
N GLY A 489 -16.59 -14.59 1.18
CA GLY A 489 -17.39 -15.72 0.72
C GLY A 489 -18.79 -15.77 1.32
N ARG A 490 -19.29 -16.99 1.54
CA ARG A 490 -20.68 -17.27 1.94
C ARG A 490 -20.83 -17.32 3.46
N LEU A 491 -20.63 -16.18 4.12
CA LEU A 491 -20.71 -16.07 5.59
C LEU A 491 -22.06 -16.55 6.14
N ASP A 492 -23.14 -16.34 5.39
CA ASP A 492 -24.48 -16.84 5.71
C ASP A 492 -24.48 -18.36 5.91
N GLN A 493 -23.80 -19.12 5.04
CA GLN A 493 -23.76 -20.58 5.13
C GLN A 493 -22.74 -21.06 6.17
N TRP A 494 -21.60 -20.39 6.26
CA TRP A 494 -20.49 -20.86 7.10
C TRP A 494 -20.67 -20.54 8.57
N LEU A 495 -21.36 -19.44 8.90
CA LEU A 495 -21.66 -19.08 10.28
C LEU A 495 -22.97 -19.70 10.78
N GLN A 496 -23.86 -20.18 9.89
CA GLN A 496 -25.15 -20.75 10.25
C GLN A 496 -25.08 -21.85 11.32
N PRO A 497 -24.16 -22.85 11.24
CA PRO A 497 -24.11 -23.91 12.26
C PRO A 497 -23.77 -23.36 13.65
N TYR A 498 -22.89 -22.36 13.72
CA TYR A 498 -22.48 -21.73 14.98
C TYR A 498 -23.56 -20.81 15.53
N PHE A 499 -24.27 -20.08 14.67
CA PHE A 499 -25.44 -19.30 15.05
C PHE A 499 -26.54 -20.20 15.61
N GLU A 500 -26.81 -21.35 14.97
CA GLU A 500 -27.80 -22.33 15.42
C GLU A 500 -27.45 -22.99 16.76
N MET A 501 -26.16 -23.15 17.06
CA MET A 501 -25.71 -23.70 18.34
C MET A 501 -25.84 -22.71 19.51
N ASP A 502 -25.70 -21.41 19.22
CA ASP A 502 -25.74 -20.36 20.24
C ASP A 502 -27.17 -19.86 20.55
N MET A 503 -28.12 -20.06 19.62
CA MET A 503 -29.55 -19.73 19.76
C MET A 503 -30.35 -20.85 20.41
#